data_AF-A0A661NKS0-F1
#
_entry.id   AF-A0A661NKS0-F1
#
_cell.length_a   1.000
_cell.length_b   1.000
_cell.length_c   1.000
_cell.angle_alpha   90.00
_cell.angle_beta   90.00
_cell.angle_gamma   90.00
#
_symmetry.space_group_name_H-M   'P 1'
#
loop_
_entity.id
_entity.type
_entity.pdbx_description
1 polymer ?
#
loop_
_entity_poly.entity_id
_entity_poly.type
_entity_poly.pdbx_seq_one_letter_code
_entity_poly.pdbx_strand_id
1 'polypeptide(L)'
;RALGALGGNRTVRSAVMVDGHLTRLSVRTSPRHASRRALQLIRSASPTRVLAALDEVCARYPDSSLPVCHRGELRLWLGDLPGARADLEAAIGIQPATRWAWIGLTGIETLEGHPEEALATSARGIALMNDTVGNSVYGYRADAEFALQRSDEALRDLEEAVRLSKSRLGAWVSLVAVLDHRGDHGRAAQIFARLLEDAPGLLSDAARELGVVLWSAPEARVSPSARRAVTDRALSLLGGNRSSTCITYRTSEGRLRLVPRPGGRRPHDTDDDDLAQVRALLLKVTGIAGAGGAQPIPEPRRPASTEPVPPSVIEQFVSRGYVAIRGALRRDLATRWVADAARRLREDPARWVRGYDPDDPVRSLDAFDVDDPTTWTWERLDLLGSLIMPLAEAAPEAWHVACALLGGGGRIDRGELSDHLVVNFHTRSHPDYTAPELGYPSWHLDDPSSEERLGSFQRGLIVFVILSDLPTASGAPFIAPESVALVARELARHPDGVDLRSRESTARLTAACTESVELTGEVGDVFLVHPFMLHSSSGNPSGRIRWMANPILTLREPLCLDGVDPSPLERSILKSI
;
A
#
# COMPACT_ATOMS: atom_id res chain seq x y z
N ARG A 1 -15.33 -25.57 -34.84
CA ARG A 1 -15.48 -24.41 -35.75
C ARG A 1 -15.01 -23.11 -35.10
N ALA A 2 -15.56 -22.66 -33.96
CA ALA A 2 -15.13 -21.41 -33.29
C ALA A 2 -13.64 -21.35 -32.88
N LEU A 3 -13.09 -22.43 -32.30
CA LEU A 3 -11.65 -22.53 -31.98
C LEU A 3 -10.75 -22.54 -33.22
N GLY A 4 -11.27 -23.07 -34.35
CA GLY A 4 -10.56 -23.03 -35.64
C GLY A 4 -10.50 -21.62 -36.22
N ALA A 5 -11.56 -20.82 -36.07
CA ALA A 5 -11.60 -19.42 -36.51
C ALA A 5 -10.69 -18.47 -35.70
N LEU A 6 -10.31 -18.88 -34.47
CA LEU A 6 -9.38 -18.15 -33.62
C LEU A 6 -7.90 -18.38 -33.98
N GLY A 7 -7.57 -19.39 -34.79
CA GLY A 7 -6.20 -19.62 -35.28
C GLY A 7 -5.13 -19.77 -34.19
N GLY A 8 -5.51 -20.21 -32.98
CA GLY A 8 -4.60 -20.31 -31.84
C GLY A 8 -4.49 -19.05 -30.98
N ASN A 9 -5.20 -17.97 -31.30
CA ASN A 9 -5.27 -16.75 -30.47
C ASN A 9 -6.02 -17.03 -29.17
N ARG A 10 -5.30 -16.99 -28.04
CA ARG A 10 -5.83 -17.16 -26.67
C ARG A 10 -5.74 -15.88 -25.83
N THR A 11 -5.50 -14.73 -26.46
CA THR A 11 -5.32 -13.45 -25.75
C THR A 11 -6.67 -12.81 -25.39
N VAL A 12 -6.65 -11.92 -24.40
CA VAL A 12 -7.82 -11.17 -23.87
C VAL A 12 -8.47 -10.25 -24.93
N ARG A 13 -7.78 -9.98 -26.05
CA ARG A 13 -8.27 -9.19 -27.18
C ARG A 13 -8.46 -10.11 -28.40
N SER A 14 -9.38 -11.06 -28.27
CA SER A 14 -9.58 -12.08 -29.30
C SER A 14 -10.03 -11.45 -30.64
N ALA A 15 -9.45 -11.91 -31.73
CA ALA A 15 -9.83 -11.58 -33.10
C ALA A 15 -9.98 -12.89 -33.88
N VAL A 16 -10.89 -12.91 -34.85
CA VAL A 16 -11.19 -14.07 -35.70
C VAL A 16 -10.97 -13.71 -37.16
N MET A 17 -10.60 -14.70 -37.97
CA MET A 17 -10.55 -14.53 -39.42
C MET A 17 -11.97 -14.75 -39.99
N VAL A 18 -12.51 -13.72 -40.63
CA VAL A 18 -13.78 -13.77 -41.37
C VAL A 18 -13.46 -13.37 -42.80
N ASP A 19 -13.66 -14.28 -43.75
CA ASP A 19 -13.42 -14.05 -45.19
C ASP A 19 -12.04 -13.47 -45.53
N GLY A 20 -10.99 -13.95 -44.85
CA GLY A 20 -9.61 -13.49 -45.07
C GLY A 20 -9.26 -12.17 -44.36
N HIS A 21 -10.20 -11.57 -43.62
CA HIS A 21 -9.98 -10.36 -42.85
C HIS A 21 -9.98 -10.63 -41.34
N LEU A 22 -9.00 -10.04 -40.66
CA LEU A 22 -8.92 -10.09 -39.21
C LEU A 22 -10.02 -9.19 -38.61
N THR A 23 -11.07 -9.81 -38.09
CA THR A 23 -12.19 -9.13 -37.43
C THR A 23 -12.05 -9.24 -35.93
N ARG A 24 -12.01 -8.09 -35.25
CA ARG A 24 -11.96 -8.06 -33.77
C ARG A 24 -13.27 -8.59 -33.20
N LEU A 25 -13.21 -9.58 -32.30
CA LEU A 25 -14.38 -9.97 -31.51
C LEU A 25 -14.67 -8.85 -30.52
N SER A 26 -15.57 -7.94 -30.86
CA SER A 26 -16.14 -7.03 -29.86
C SER A 26 -17.03 -7.87 -28.95
N VAL A 27 -16.61 -8.10 -27.71
CA VAL A 27 -17.53 -8.57 -26.67
C VAL A 27 -18.64 -7.51 -26.61
N ARG A 28 -19.87 -7.87 -27.01
CA ARG A 28 -21.03 -7.01 -26.76
C ARG A 28 -21.07 -6.79 -25.25
N THR A 29 -20.72 -5.59 -24.81
CA THR A 29 -20.75 -5.25 -23.39
C THR A 29 -22.20 -5.39 -22.91
N SER A 30 -22.43 -6.06 -21.79
CA SER A 30 -23.78 -6.12 -21.20
C SER A 30 -24.30 -4.70 -20.92
N PRO A 31 -25.63 -4.46 -20.93
CA PRO A 31 -26.20 -3.15 -20.62
C PRO A 31 -25.66 -2.61 -19.29
N ARG A 32 -25.54 -3.47 -18.27
CA ARG A 32 -24.90 -3.17 -16.98
C ARG A 32 -23.47 -2.67 -17.12
N HIS A 33 -22.64 -3.35 -17.93
CA HIS A 33 -21.25 -2.97 -18.09
C HIS A 33 -21.11 -1.65 -18.86
N ALA A 34 -21.88 -1.50 -19.94
CA ALA A 34 -21.91 -0.29 -20.76
C ALA A 34 -22.33 0.94 -19.94
N SER A 35 -23.44 0.84 -19.19
CA SER A 35 -23.95 1.94 -18.39
C SER A 35 -23.05 2.27 -17.20
N ARG A 36 -22.48 1.27 -16.51
CA ARG A 36 -21.51 1.51 -15.44
C ARG A 36 -20.25 2.20 -15.95
N ARG A 37 -19.75 1.80 -17.13
CA ARG A 37 -18.60 2.46 -17.75
C ARG A 37 -18.93 3.91 -18.10
N ALA A 38 -20.10 4.18 -18.67
CA ALA A 38 -20.56 5.54 -18.93
C ALA A 38 -20.64 6.35 -17.62
N LEU A 39 -21.28 5.82 -16.57
CA LEU A 39 -21.37 6.46 -15.26
C LEU A 39 -19.99 6.78 -14.64
N GLN A 40 -19.00 5.89 -14.76
CA GLN A 40 -17.65 6.14 -14.23
C GLN A 40 -16.91 7.29 -14.93
N LEU A 41 -17.36 7.74 -16.11
CA LEU A 41 -16.81 8.93 -16.76
C LEU A 41 -16.98 10.18 -15.90
N ILE A 42 -17.87 10.19 -14.89
CA ILE A 42 -18.03 11.33 -13.97
C ILE A 42 -16.73 11.71 -13.24
N ARG A 43 -15.76 10.80 -13.18
CA ARG A 43 -14.42 11.06 -12.61
C ARG A 43 -13.57 11.99 -13.47
N SER A 44 -13.84 12.11 -14.77
CA SER A 44 -13.00 12.84 -15.73
C SER A 44 -13.76 13.67 -16.77
N ALA A 45 -15.09 13.57 -16.82
CA ALA A 45 -15.95 14.26 -17.78
C ALA A 45 -17.01 15.11 -17.07
N SER A 46 -17.49 16.15 -17.77
CA SER A 46 -18.58 16.99 -17.26
C SER A 46 -19.88 16.19 -17.10
N PRO A 47 -20.73 16.54 -16.12
CA PRO A 47 -22.03 15.89 -15.93
C PRO A 47 -22.86 15.76 -17.21
N THR A 48 -22.90 16.82 -18.03
CA THR A 48 -23.60 16.85 -19.31
C THR A 48 -23.09 15.77 -20.28
N ARG A 49 -21.77 15.58 -20.36
CA ARG A 49 -21.17 14.56 -21.23
C ARG A 49 -21.47 13.15 -20.72
N VAL A 50 -21.49 12.95 -19.41
CA VAL A 50 -21.83 11.66 -18.81
C VAL A 50 -23.31 11.31 -19.04
N LEU A 51 -24.20 12.29 -18.88
CA LEU A 51 -25.63 12.14 -19.20
C LEU A 51 -25.83 11.77 -20.67
N ALA A 52 -25.20 12.49 -21.61
CA ALA A 52 -25.27 12.17 -23.02
C ALA A 52 -24.76 10.74 -23.33
N ALA A 53 -23.66 10.32 -22.70
CA ALA A 53 -23.16 8.96 -22.85
C ALA A 53 -24.14 7.90 -22.28
N LEU A 54 -24.83 8.21 -21.18
CA LEU A 54 -25.87 7.34 -20.63
C LEU A 54 -27.12 7.31 -21.51
N ASP A 55 -27.48 8.42 -22.16
CA ASP A 55 -28.58 8.48 -23.14
C ASP A 55 -28.30 7.58 -24.34
N GLU A 56 -27.08 7.60 -24.87
CA GLU A 56 -26.66 6.67 -25.94
C GLU A 56 -26.75 5.20 -25.50
N VAL A 57 -26.40 4.89 -24.25
CA VAL A 57 -26.52 3.53 -23.71
C VAL A 57 -27.99 3.14 -23.52
N CYS A 58 -28.85 4.05 -23.06
CA CYS A 58 -30.29 3.81 -22.95
C CYS A 58 -30.90 3.52 -24.33
N ALA A 59 -30.56 4.33 -25.35
CA ALA A 59 -31.04 4.12 -26.72
C ALA A 59 -30.57 2.78 -27.32
N ARG A 60 -29.38 2.32 -26.95
CA ARG A 60 -28.83 1.02 -27.38
C ARG A 60 -29.50 -0.17 -26.70
N TYR A 61 -30.01 0.00 -25.48
CA TYR A 61 -30.60 -1.07 -24.68
C TYR A 61 -31.97 -0.64 -24.11
N PRO A 62 -32.98 -0.40 -24.98
CA PRO A 62 -34.28 0.16 -24.54
C PRO A 62 -35.04 -0.77 -23.58
N ASP A 63 -34.84 -2.08 -23.69
CA ASP A 63 -35.53 -3.09 -22.86
C ASP A 63 -34.79 -3.40 -21.54
N SER A 64 -33.76 -2.62 -21.19
CA SER A 64 -33.00 -2.84 -19.95
C SER A 64 -33.25 -1.72 -18.94
N SER A 65 -33.64 -2.09 -17.73
CA SER A 65 -33.81 -1.14 -16.62
C SER A 65 -32.49 -0.53 -16.14
N LEU A 66 -31.36 -1.21 -16.34
CA LEU A 66 -30.08 -0.85 -15.73
C LEU A 66 -29.48 0.45 -16.29
N PRO A 67 -29.43 0.72 -17.61
CA PRO A 67 -28.97 2.00 -18.12
C PRO A 67 -29.78 3.18 -17.58
N VAL A 68 -31.11 3.05 -17.58
CA VAL A 68 -32.01 4.08 -17.07
C VAL A 68 -31.80 4.30 -15.57
N CYS A 69 -31.60 3.22 -14.78
CA CYS A 69 -31.22 3.33 -13.37
C CYS A 69 -29.92 4.12 -13.16
N HIS A 70 -28.87 3.85 -13.94
CA HIS A 70 -27.59 4.55 -13.76
C HIS A 70 -27.68 6.02 -14.21
N ARG A 71 -28.57 6.35 -15.15
CA ARG A 71 -28.90 7.75 -15.49
C ARG A 71 -29.64 8.45 -14.36
N GLY A 72 -30.64 7.78 -13.76
CA GLY A 72 -31.32 8.26 -12.56
C GLY A 72 -30.37 8.41 -11.36
N GLU A 73 -29.45 7.46 -11.16
CA GLU A 73 -28.41 7.52 -10.13
C GLU A 73 -27.50 8.75 -10.32
N LEU A 74 -27.07 9.03 -11.56
CA LEU A 74 -26.30 10.23 -11.84
C LEU A 74 -27.10 11.50 -11.58
N ARG A 75 -28.36 11.58 -12.02
CA ARG A 75 -29.23 12.73 -11.75
C ARG A 75 -29.42 12.97 -10.25
N LEU A 76 -29.56 11.89 -9.47
CA LEU A 76 -29.62 11.94 -8.02
C LEU A 76 -28.33 12.51 -7.41
N TRP A 77 -27.14 12.11 -7.90
CA TRP A 77 -25.87 12.70 -7.48
C TRP A 77 -25.77 14.19 -7.83
N LEU A 78 -26.34 14.58 -8.97
CA LEU A 78 -26.37 15.96 -9.44
C LEU A 78 -27.48 16.82 -8.78
N GLY A 79 -28.36 16.21 -7.98
CA GLY A 79 -29.45 16.89 -7.29
C GLY A 79 -30.67 17.18 -8.16
N ASP A 80 -30.71 16.65 -9.39
CA ASP A 80 -31.92 16.64 -10.22
C ASP A 80 -32.85 15.52 -9.73
N LEU A 81 -33.48 15.75 -8.57
CA LEU A 81 -34.38 14.78 -7.95
C LEU A 81 -35.59 14.44 -8.83
N PRO A 82 -36.26 15.41 -9.50
CA PRO A 82 -37.38 15.10 -10.39
C PRO A 82 -36.96 14.21 -11.57
N GLY A 83 -35.85 14.56 -12.25
CA GLY A 83 -35.34 13.77 -13.36
C GLY A 83 -34.79 12.40 -12.93
N ALA A 84 -34.24 12.30 -11.71
CA ALA A 84 -33.83 11.03 -11.13
C ALA A 84 -35.04 10.13 -10.83
N ARG A 85 -36.08 10.67 -10.17
CA ARG A 85 -37.31 9.95 -9.86
C ARG A 85 -37.95 9.39 -11.13
N ALA A 86 -38.11 10.21 -12.16
CA ALA A 86 -38.67 9.78 -13.44
C ALA A 86 -37.90 8.61 -14.08
N ASP A 87 -36.56 8.64 -14.05
CA ASP A 87 -35.73 7.56 -14.57
C ASP A 87 -35.85 6.26 -13.73
N LEU A 88 -35.89 6.38 -12.40
CA LEU A 88 -35.97 5.23 -11.51
C LEU A 88 -37.36 4.56 -11.60
N GLU A 89 -38.43 5.35 -11.69
CA GLU A 89 -39.79 4.86 -11.94
C GLU A 89 -39.92 4.19 -13.31
N ALA A 90 -39.34 4.80 -14.36
CA ALA A 90 -39.29 4.18 -15.68
C ALA A 90 -38.53 2.84 -15.65
N ALA A 91 -37.43 2.76 -14.90
CA ALA A 91 -36.67 1.52 -14.75
C ALA A 91 -37.47 0.42 -14.00
N ILE A 92 -38.28 0.79 -13.01
CA ILE A 92 -39.22 -0.13 -12.34
C ILE A 92 -40.29 -0.61 -13.32
N GLY A 93 -40.80 0.28 -14.18
CA GLY A 93 -41.76 -0.07 -15.24
C GLY A 93 -41.20 -1.10 -16.23
N ILE A 94 -39.90 -1.05 -16.53
CA ILE A 94 -39.22 -2.04 -17.37
C ILE A 94 -39.03 -3.37 -16.61
N GLN A 95 -38.50 -3.31 -15.38
CA GLN A 95 -38.26 -4.47 -14.55
C GLN A 95 -38.51 -4.14 -13.07
N PRO A 96 -39.60 -4.63 -12.46
CA PRO A 96 -39.95 -4.32 -11.07
C PRO A 96 -38.90 -4.76 -10.05
N ALA A 97 -38.26 -5.91 -10.26
CA ALA A 97 -37.18 -6.45 -9.44
C ALA A 97 -35.81 -5.79 -9.74
N THR A 98 -35.79 -4.47 -9.93
CA THR A 98 -34.56 -3.70 -10.16
C THR A 98 -34.13 -2.99 -8.86
N ARG A 99 -33.29 -3.65 -8.07
CA ARG A 99 -32.83 -3.18 -6.75
C ARG A 99 -32.38 -1.72 -6.71
N TRP A 100 -31.61 -1.27 -7.71
CA TRP A 100 -31.06 0.08 -7.73
C TRP A 100 -32.10 1.18 -7.85
N ALA A 101 -33.22 0.92 -8.53
CA ALA A 101 -34.30 1.88 -8.65
C ALA A 101 -34.95 2.18 -7.30
N TRP A 102 -35.27 1.12 -6.54
CA TRP A 102 -35.85 1.23 -5.20
C TRP A 102 -34.91 1.93 -4.22
N ILE A 103 -33.61 1.60 -4.24
CA ILE A 103 -32.60 2.30 -3.42
C ILE A 103 -32.57 3.80 -3.75
N GLY A 104 -32.60 4.14 -5.04
CA GLY A 104 -32.58 5.53 -5.49
C GLY A 104 -33.82 6.31 -5.03
N LEU A 105 -35.02 5.71 -5.13
CA LEU A 105 -36.27 6.32 -4.67
C LEU A 105 -36.28 6.52 -3.15
N THR A 106 -35.84 5.54 -2.36
CA THR A 106 -35.62 5.72 -0.92
C THR A 106 -34.69 6.90 -0.65
N GLY A 107 -33.58 7.01 -1.40
CA GLY A 107 -32.65 8.13 -1.26
C GLY A 107 -33.27 9.48 -1.60
N ILE A 108 -34.13 9.55 -2.62
CA ILE A 108 -34.86 10.78 -2.99
C ILE A 108 -35.82 11.17 -1.87
N GLU A 109 -36.65 10.25 -1.40
CA GLU A 109 -37.67 10.50 -0.35
C GLU A 109 -37.02 10.93 0.96
N THR A 110 -35.89 10.32 1.34
CA THR A 110 -35.09 10.77 2.49
C THR A 110 -34.59 12.21 2.33
N LEU A 111 -34.14 12.60 1.12
CA LEU A 111 -33.65 13.96 0.86
C LEU A 111 -34.76 15.00 0.76
N GLU A 112 -35.96 14.60 0.33
CA GLU A 112 -37.15 15.45 0.28
C GLU A 112 -37.78 15.65 1.67
N GLY A 113 -37.31 14.92 2.69
CA GLY A 113 -37.83 15.01 4.05
C GLY A 113 -39.06 14.14 4.30
N HIS A 114 -39.24 13.07 3.53
CA HIS A 114 -40.32 12.10 3.68
C HIS A 114 -39.80 10.74 4.16
N PRO A 115 -39.23 10.64 5.38
CA PRO A 115 -38.56 9.42 5.84
C PRO A 115 -39.50 8.23 6.03
N GLU A 116 -40.79 8.43 6.36
CA GLU A 116 -41.76 7.34 6.48
C GLU A 116 -42.02 6.68 5.11
N GLU A 117 -42.18 7.51 4.07
CA GLU A 117 -42.33 7.05 2.69
C GLU A 117 -41.05 6.32 2.24
N ALA A 118 -39.88 6.88 2.54
CA ALA A 118 -38.59 6.27 2.23
C ALA A 118 -38.46 4.84 2.80
N LEU A 119 -38.87 4.63 4.06
CA LEU A 119 -38.88 3.32 4.71
C LEU A 119 -39.89 2.36 4.06
N ALA A 120 -41.08 2.84 3.71
CA ALA A 120 -42.08 2.04 3.00
C ALA A 120 -41.59 1.63 1.60
N THR A 121 -41.00 2.55 0.84
CA THR A 121 -40.38 2.30 -0.47
C THR A 121 -39.23 1.30 -0.36
N SER A 122 -38.37 1.45 0.66
CA SER A 122 -37.28 0.50 0.93
C SER A 122 -37.82 -0.89 1.22
N ALA A 123 -38.85 -1.01 2.06
CA ALA A 123 -39.47 -2.29 2.41
C ALA A 123 -40.09 -3.00 1.19
N ARG A 124 -40.80 -2.25 0.32
CA ARG A 124 -41.34 -2.78 -0.95
C ARG A 124 -40.22 -3.29 -1.86
N GLY A 125 -39.14 -2.53 -1.99
CA GLY A 125 -37.97 -2.92 -2.78
C GLY A 125 -37.30 -4.19 -2.26
N ILE A 126 -37.17 -4.36 -0.94
CA ILE A 126 -36.62 -5.57 -0.31
C ILE A 126 -37.51 -6.79 -0.59
N ALA A 127 -38.83 -6.65 -0.40
CA ALA A 127 -39.79 -7.74 -0.63
C ALA A 127 -39.77 -8.24 -2.09
N LEU A 128 -39.68 -7.32 -3.06
CA LEU A 128 -39.56 -7.65 -4.48
C LEU A 128 -38.24 -8.35 -4.85
N MET A 129 -37.23 -8.28 -3.97
CA MET A 129 -35.93 -8.93 -4.14
C MET A 129 -35.80 -10.18 -3.27
N ASN A 130 -36.91 -10.85 -2.93
CA ASN A 130 -36.96 -12.04 -2.08
C ASN A 130 -36.20 -11.82 -0.76
N ASP A 131 -36.47 -10.69 -0.11
CA ASP A 131 -35.86 -10.26 1.16
C ASP A 131 -34.33 -10.10 1.13
N THR A 132 -33.75 -10.01 -0.08
CA THR A 132 -32.30 -9.78 -0.23
C THR A 132 -31.98 -8.29 -0.05
N VAL A 133 -31.34 -7.96 1.08
CA VAL A 133 -30.87 -6.61 1.38
C VAL A 133 -29.52 -6.33 0.72
N GLY A 134 -29.44 -5.29 -0.11
CA GLY A 134 -28.18 -4.85 -0.72
C GLY A 134 -27.43 -3.85 0.16
N ASN A 135 -26.11 -3.79 0.06
CA ASN A 135 -25.26 -2.93 0.91
C ASN A 135 -25.70 -1.45 0.96
N SER A 136 -26.26 -0.91 -0.13
CA SER A 136 -26.70 0.50 -0.17
C SER A 136 -27.96 0.75 0.64
N VAL A 137 -28.80 -0.27 0.83
CA VAL A 137 -30.10 -0.16 1.48
C VAL A 137 -29.90 0.29 2.92
N TYR A 138 -28.98 -0.36 3.64
CA TYR A 138 -28.66 -0.03 5.03
C TYR A 138 -28.34 1.45 5.25
N GLY A 139 -27.55 2.07 4.36
CA GLY A 139 -27.19 3.49 4.49
C GLY A 139 -28.40 4.44 4.36
N TYR A 140 -29.19 4.29 3.29
CA TYR A 140 -30.35 5.17 3.08
C TYR A 140 -31.48 4.89 4.07
N ARG A 141 -31.66 3.63 4.49
CA ARG A 141 -32.64 3.23 5.49
C ARG A 141 -32.28 3.81 6.86
N ALA A 142 -31.01 3.71 7.26
CA ALA A 142 -30.53 4.34 8.49
C ALA A 142 -30.71 5.86 8.50
N ASP A 143 -30.45 6.54 7.37
CA ASP A 143 -30.66 7.98 7.28
C ASP A 143 -32.14 8.36 7.49
N ALA A 144 -33.08 7.57 6.95
CA ALA A 144 -34.52 7.76 7.18
C ALA A 144 -34.94 7.42 8.62
N GLU A 145 -34.41 6.33 9.19
CA GLU A 145 -34.63 5.96 10.60
C GLU A 145 -34.14 7.05 11.55
N PHE A 146 -32.94 7.58 11.29
CA PHE A 146 -32.37 8.65 12.10
C PHE A 146 -33.18 9.94 12.01
N ALA A 147 -33.71 10.29 10.84
CA ALA A 147 -34.63 11.42 10.69
C ALA A 147 -35.91 11.25 11.54
N LEU A 148 -36.37 10.01 11.74
CA LEU A 148 -37.49 9.65 12.62
C LEU A 148 -37.11 9.46 14.10
N GLN A 149 -35.90 9.87 14.50
CA GLN A 149 -35.37 9.69 15.86
C GLN A 149 -35.23 8.20 16.29
N ARG A 150 -35.23 7.27 15.33
CA ARG A 150 -35.02 5.83 15.55
C ARG A 150 -33.52 5.50 15.57
N SER A 151 -32.85 6.04 16.58
CA SER A 151 -31.38 6.03 16.66
C SER A 151 -30.78 4.64 16.93
N ASP A 152 -31.54 3.68 17.48
CA ASP A 152 -31.08 2.30 17.69
C ASP A 152 -31.10 1.51 16.38
N GLU A 153 -32.16 1.67 15.60
CA GLU A 153 -32.33 1.11 14.25
C GLU A 153 -31.23 1.64 13.33
N ALA A 154 -31.08 2.96 13.27
CA ALA A 154 -30.10 3.61 12.41
C ALA A 154 -28.67 3.16 12.75
N LEU A 155 -28.34 3.01 14.03
CA LEU A 155 -27.02 2.53 14.45
C LEU A 155 -26.76 1.11 13.94
N ARG A 156 -27.71 0.18 14.13
CA ARG A 156 -27.58 -1.22 13.67
C ARG A 156 -27.35 -1.29 12.16
N ASP A 157 -28.13 -0.53 11.41
CA ASP A 157 -28.00 -0.49 9.95
C ASP A 157 -26.69 0.13 9.49
N LEU A 158 -26.22 1.20 10.13
CA LEU A 158 -24.95 1.83 9.79
C LEU A 158 -23.76 0.93 10.13
N GLU A 159 -23.80 0.22 11.27
CA GLU A 159 -22.79 -0.77 11.63
C GLU A 159 -22.69 -1.89 10.59
N GLU A 160 -23.83 -2.38 10.11
CA GLU A 160 -23.87 -3.37 9.03
C GLU A 160 -23.38 -2.78 7.68
N ALA A 161 -23.77 -1.55 7.35
CA ALA A 161 -23.33 -0.87 6.14
C ALA A 161 -21.80 -0.72 6.08
N VAL A 162 -21.19 -0.28 7.20
CA VAL A 162 -19.74 -0.08 7.27
C VAL A 162 -18.96 -1.40 7.35
N ARG A 163 -19.55 -2.44 7.97
CA ARG A 163 -19.01 -3.81 7.97
C ARG A 163 -18.96 -4.39 6.55
N LEU A 164 -20.05 -4.22 5.79
CA LEU A 164 -20.16 -4.73 4.41
C LEU A 164 -19.30 -3.97 3.40
N SER A 165 -19.01 -2.69 3.63
CA SER A 165 -18.22 -1.89 2.70
C SER A 165 -17.45 -0.75 3.35
N LYS A 166 -16.14 -0.96 3.53
CA LYS A 166 -15.19 0.07 3.99
C LYS A 166 -15.03 1.26 3.01
N SER A 167 -15.47 1.11 1.75
CA SER A 167 -15.26 2.10 0.66
C SER A 167 -16.44 3.04 0.37
N ARG A 168 -17.54 2.94 1.12
CA ARG A 168 -18.73 3.79 0.94
C ARG A 168 -18.80 4.81 2.07
N LEU A 169 -18.21 5.99 1.84
CA LEU A 169 -17.98 6.95 2.92
C LEU A 169 -19.26 7.53 3.55
N GLY A 170 -20.36 7.66 2.80
CA GLY A 170 -21.58 8.25 3.38
C GLY A 170 -22.10 7.51 4.62
N ALA A 171 -22.05 6.18 4.63
CA ALA A 171 -22.41 5.39 5.81
C ALA A 171 -21.47 5.64 7.01
N TRP A 172 -20.17 5.85 6.77
CA TRP A 172 -19.23 6.21 7.82
C TRP A 172 -19.50 7.61 8.37
N VAL A 173 -19.86 8.57 7.51
CA VAL A 173 -20.23 9.93 7.93
C VAL A 173 -21.52 9.92 8.76
N SER A 174 -22.56 9.20 8.31
CA SER A 174 -23.80 9.02 9.06
C SER A 174 -23.56 8.32 10.41
N LEU A 175 -22.68 7.32 10.46
CA LEU A 175 -22.35 6.61 11.70
C LEU A 175 -21.75 7.55 12.76
N VAL A 176 -20.84 8.45 12.37
CA VAL A 176 -20.30 9.46 13.31
C VAL A 176 -21.42 10.37 13.83
N ALA A 177 -22.31 10.85 12.96
CA ALA A 177 -23.41 11.73 13.35
C ALA A 177 -24.37 11.04 14.35
N VAL A 178 -24.70 9.76 14.12
CA VAL A 178 -25.53 8.95 15.03
C VAL A 178 -24.82 8.70 16.36
N LEU A 179 -23.54 8.33 16.35
CA LEU A 179 -22.77 8.09 17.58
C LEU A 179 -22.67 9.35 18.45
N ASP A 180 -22.40 10.52 17.84
CA ASP A 180 -22.37 11.79 18.58
C ASP A 180 -23.74 12.19 19.12
N HIS A 181 -24.82 11.93 18.39
CA HIS A 181 -26.17 12.15 18.89
C HIS A 181 -26.48 11.32 20.14
N ARG A 182 -25.98 10.08 20.18
CA ARG A 182 -26.18 9.14 21.28
C ARG A 182 -25.23 9.35 22.46
N GLY A 183 -24.28 10.28 22.37
CA GLY A 183 -23.27 10.51 23.40
C GLY A 183 -22.06 9.56 23.34
N ASP A 184 -21.95 8.69 22.33
CA ASP A 184 -20.80 7.80 22.13
C ASP A 184 -19.64 8.53 21.41
N HIS A 185 -19.17 9.59 22.07
CA HIS A 185 -18.19 10.52 21.52
C HIS A 185 -16.81 9.88 21.30
N GLY A 186 -16.49 8.83 22.04
CA GLY A 186 -15.23 8.10 21.91
C GLY A 186 -15.15 7.38 20.57
N ARG A 187 -16.16 6.57 20.24
CA ARG A 187 -16.23 5.87 18.95
C ARG A 187 -16.43 6.85 17.80
N ALA A 188 -17.24 7.89 17.99
CA ALA A 188 -17.42 8.95 16.99
C ALA A 188 -16.08 9.63 16.64
N ALA A 189 -15.26 9.99 17.64
CA ALA A 189 -13.97 10.62 17.42
C ALA A 189 -12.97 9.72 16.66
N GLN A 190 -12.93 8.43 16.98
CA GLN A 190 -12.05 7.46 16.29
C GLN A 190 -12.41 7.34 14.81
N ILE A 191 -13.70 7.17 14.50
CA ILE A 191 -14.16 7.06 13.11
C ILE A 191 -13.96 8.38 12.36
N PHE A 192 -14.21 9.50 13.03
CA PHE A 192 -14.00 10.83 12.42
C PHE A 192 -12.54 11.11 12.11
N ALA A 193 -11.59 10.69 12.96
CA ALA A 193 -10.17 10.78 12.66
C ALA A 193 -9.81 10.04 11.36
N ARG A 194 -10.35 8.84 11.17
CA ARG A 194 -10.21 8.10 9.92
C ARG A 194 -10.83 8.84 8.73
N LEU A 195 -12.00 9.46 8.90
CA LEU A 195 -12.62 10.24 7.83
C LEU A 195 -11.81 11.49 7.43
N LEU A 196 -11.04 12.09 8.34
CA LEU A 196 -10.11 13.17 8.01
C LEU A 196 -9.01 12.71 7.05
N GLU A 197 -8.63 11.43 7.10
CA GLU A 197 -7.65 10.82 6.19
C GLU A 197 -8.30 10.33 4.89
N ASP A 198 -9.44 9.65 4.99
CA ASP A 198 -10.11 9.03 3.84
C ASP A 198 -10.86 10.05 2.96
N ALA A 199 -11.26 11.19 3.53
CA ALA A 199 -12.12 12.19 2.88
C ALA A 199 -11.77 13.66 3.20
N PRO A 200 -10.47 14.06 3.18
CA PRO A 200 -10.04 15.38 3.66
C PRO A 200 -10.74 16.52 2.92
N GLY A 201 -10.93 16.41 1.60
CA GLY A 201 -11.61 17.45 0.81
C GLY A 201 -13.07 17.66 1.20
N LEU A 202 -13.82 16.58 1.42
CA LEU A 202 -15.23 16.65 1.81
C LEU A 202 -15.38 17.30 3.19
N LEU A 203 -14.57 16.85 4.18
CA LEU A 203 -14.64 17.39 5.53
C LEU A 203 -14.08 18.82 5.60
N SER A 204 -13.05 19.14 4.82
CA SER A 204 -12.51 20.50 4.72
C SER A 204 -13.54 21.48 4.17
N ASP A 205 -14.24 21.13 3.08
CA ASP A 205 -15.30 21.98 2.54
C ASP A 205 -16.46 22.14 3.54
N ALA A 206 -16.89 21.05 4.18
CA ALA A 206 -17.94 21.10 5.20
C ALA A 206 -17.56 21.99 6.39
N ALA A 207 -16.33 21.86 6.90
CA ALA A 207 -15.86 22.63 8.05
C ALA A 207 -15.59 24.10 7.71
N ARG A 208 -15.06 24.39 6.51
CA ARG A 208 -14.87 25.76 6.02
C ARG A 208 -16.18 26.55 6.03
N GLU A 209 -17.26 25.94 5.56
CA GLU A 209 -18.58 26.59 5.51
C GLU A 209 -19.18 26.83 6.91
N LEU A 210 -18.74 26.08 7.91
CA LEU A 210 -19.15 26.23 9.31
C LEU A 210 -18.19 27.08 10.15
N GLY A 211 -17.04 27.50 9.58
CA GLY A 211 -15.98 28.17 10.33
C GLY A 211 -15.30 27.27 11.38
N VAL A 212 -15.34 25.95 11.19
CA VAL A 212 -14.74 24.96 12.10
C VAL A 212 -13.31 24.64 11.64
N VAL A 213 -12.35 24.66 12.56
CA VAL A 213 -10.98 24.21 12.29
C VAL A 213 -10.86 22.74 12.64
N LEU A 214 -10.60 21.90 11.62
CA LEU A 214 -10.44 20.45 11.81
C LEU A 214 -8.98 20.04 12.06
N TRP A 215 -8.04 20.61 11.32
CA TRP A 215 -6.61 20.35 11.45
C TRP A 215 -6.00 21.46 12.31
N SER A 216 -5.99 21.22 13.61
CA SER A 216 -5.35 22.10 14.61
C SER A 216 -4.18 21.38 15.27
N ALA A 217 -3.55 22.00 16.28
CA ALA A 217 -2.41 21.42 16.97
C ALA A 217 -2.69 19.98 17.47
N PRO A 218 -1.67 19.10 17.62
CA PRO A 218 -1.86 17.67 17.90
C PRO A 218 -2.74 17.33 19.11
N GLU A 219 -2.78 18.23 20.11
CA GLU A 219 -3.54 18.07 21.34
C GLU A 219 -5.02 18.50 21.21
N ALA A 220 -5.36 19.26 20.16
CA ALA A 220 -6.67 19.89 20.01
C ALA A 220 -7.66 18.93 19.32
N ARG A 221 -8.57 18.37 20.11
CA ARG A 221 -9.66 17.51 19.63
C ARG A 221 -10.84 18.35 19.15
N VAL A 222 -11.40 17.99 18.00
CA VAL A 222 -12.68 18.55 17.52
C VAL A 222 -13.77 18.16 18.53
N SER A 223 -14.47 19.18 19.06
CA SER A 223 -15.54 18.95 20.04
C SER A 223 -16.66 18.10 19.43
N PRO A 224 -17.42 17.33 20.23
CA PRO A 224 -18.54 16.55 19.70
C PRO A 224 -19.57 17.37 18.94
N SER A 225 -19.88 18.58 19.41
CA SER A 225 -20.81 19.48 18.72
C SER A 225 -20.28 19.95 17.37
N ALA A 226 -18.99 20.29 17.29
CA ALA A 226 -18.35 20.68 16.03
C ALA A 226 -18.26 19.50 15.06
N ARG A 227 -17.89 18.31 15.55
CA ARG A 227 -17.82 17.08 14.76
C ARG A 227 -19.18 16.75 14.15
N ARG A 228 -20.23 16.76 14.96
CA ARG A 228 -21.61 16.53 14.51
C ARG A 228 -22.03 17.54 13.44
N ALA A 229 -21.80 18.82 13.67
CA ALA A 229 -22.12 19.87 12.70
C ALA A 229 -21.39 19.64 11.36
N VAL A 230 -20.11 19.27 11.41
CA VAL A 230 -19.30 18.98 10.22
C VAL A 230 -19.81 17.74 9.49
N THR A 231 -20.18 16.66 10.20
CA THR A 231 -20.73 15.46 9.55
C THR A 231 -22.10 15.70 8.95
N ASP A 232 -22.97 16.44 9.64
CA ASP A 232 -24.29 16.84 9.12
C ASP A 232 -24.12 17.68 7.85
N ARG A 233 -23.15 18.60 7.83
CA ARG A 233 -22.84 19.39 6.64
C ARG A 233 -22.24 18.54 5.51
N ALA A 234 -21.33 17.62 5.82
CA ALA A 234 -20.75 16.70 4.83
C ALA A 234 -21.83 15.83 4.16
N LEU A 235 -22.82 15.34 4.91
CA LEU A 235 -23.98 14.61 4.35
C LEU A 235 -24.84 15.47 3.44
N SER A 236 -24.97 16.77 3.75
CA SER A 236 -25.65 17.73 2.87
C SER A 236 -24.89 17.94 1.56
N LEU A 237 -23.56 18.08 1.60
CA LEU A 237 -22.72 18.23 0.40
C LEU A 237 -22.75 16.97 -0.48
N LEU A 238 -22.74 15.78 0.12
CA LEU A 238 -22.89 14.50 -0.58
C LEU A 238 -24.23 14.40 -1.31
N GLY A 239 -25.27 15.06 -0.80
CA GLY A 239 -26.62 15.04 -1.37
C GLY A 239 -27.10 13.61 -1.58
N GLY A 240 -27.46 13.28 -2.82
CA GLY A 240 -27.92 11.94 -3.22
C GLY A 240 -26.85 10.87 -3.30
N ASN A 241 -25.56 11.21 -3.28
CA ASN A 241 -24.47 10.24 -3.38
C ASN A 241 -24.01 9.74 -1.99
N ARG A 242 -24.90 9.05 -1.26
CA ARG A 242 -24.62 8.59 0.13
C ARG A 242 -24.09 7.17 0.26
N SER A 243 -24.13 6.38 -0.81
CA SER A 243 -23.71 4.97 -0.74
C SER A 243 -22.97 4.47 -1.98
N SER A 244 -22.42 5.36 -2.81
CA SER A 244 -21.59 4.95 -3.95
C SER A 244 -20.14 4.64 -3.56
N THR A 245 -19.45 3.90 -4.42
CA THR A 245 -18.00 3.74 -4.43
C THR A 245 -17.30 4.78 -5.32
N CYS A 246 -18.08 5.50 -6.13
CA CYS A 246 -17.66 6.70 -6.85
C CYS A 246 -18.25 7.90 -6.13
N ILE A 247 -17.50 8.43 -5.17
CA ILE A 247 -18.00 9.37 -4.19
C ILE A 247 -17.83 10.77 -4.75
N THR A 248 -18.95 11.45 -4.98
CA THR A 248 -18.99 12.83 -5.46
C THR A 248 -19.81 13.67 -4.51
N TYR A 249 -19.49 14.94 -4.38
CA TYR A 249 -20.25 15.90 -3.60
C TYR A 249 -20.29 17.25 -4.32
N ARG A 250 -21.29 18.07 -4.03
CA ARG A 250 -21.36 19.43 -4.56
C ARG A 250 -21.10 20.42 -3.43
N THR A 251 -20.20 21.37 -3.68
CA THR A 251 -20.02 22.49 -2.76
C THR A 251 -21.23 23.43 -2.82
N SER A 252 -21.38 24.33 -1.84
CA SER A 252 -22.43 25.35 -1.85
C SER A 252 -22.38 26.24 -3.10
N GLU A 253 -21.20 26.44 -3.68
CA GLU A 253 -21.01 27.18 -4.93
C GLU A 253 -21.38 26.37 -6.19
N GLY A 254 -21.95 25.16 -6.03
CA GLY A 254 -22.42 24.31 -7.12
C GLY A 254 -21.34 23.48 -7.81
N ARG A 255 -20.09 23.53 -7.32
CA ARG A 255 -18.97 22.77 -7.92
C ARG A 255 -19.05 21.30 -7.54
N LEU A 256 -19.09 20.42 -8.54
CA LEU A 256 -18.95 18.98 -8.34
C LEU A 256 -17.49 18.63 -8.03
N ARG A 257 -17.28 17.92 -6.93
CA ARG A 257 -15.98 17.37 -6.51
C ARG A 257 -16.06 15.86 -6.35
N LEU A 258 -14.91 15.21 -6.48
CA LEU A 258 -14.74 13.78 -6.29
C LEU A 258 -13.98 13.56 -4.98
N VAL A 259 -14.42 12.61 -4.14
CA VAL A 259 -13.58 12.07 -3.08
C VAL A 259 -12.73 10.96 -3.68
N PRO A 260 -11.39 11.03 -3.56
CA PRO A 260 -10.49 9.97 -3.98
C PRO A 260 -10.87 8.65 -3.34
N ARG A 261 -10.51 7.53 -3.97
CA ARG A 261 -10.82 6.23 -3.41
C ARG A 261 -10.02 6.05 -2.11
N PRO A 262 -10.68 5.77 -0.96
CA PRO A 262 -9.97 5.44 0.28
C PRO A 262 -9.01 4.26 0.04
N GLY A 263 -7.73 4.42 0.41
CA GLY A 263 -6.67 3.44 0.14
C GLY A 263 -6.14 3.39 -1.31
N GLY A 264 -6.51 4.33 -2.18
CA GLY A 264 -5.78 4.65 -3.41
C GLY A 264 -4.70 5.71 -3.16
N ARG A 265 -3.81 5.97 -4.14
CA ARG A 265 -2.90 7.13 -4.09
C ARG A 265 -3.70 8.38 -3.70
N ARG A 266 -3.27 9.09 -2.67
CA ARG A 266 -3.89 10.32 -2.19
C ARG A 266 -3.74 11.40 -3.27
N PRO A 267 -4.66 12.36 -3.38
CA PRO A 267 -4.39 13.58 -4.14
C PRO A 267 -3.12 14.22 -3.61
N HIS A 268 -2.29 14.74 -4.50
CA HIS A 268 -0.99 15.30 -4.17
C HIS A 268 0.11 14.30 -3.80
N ASP A 269 -0.13 12.99 -3.83
CA ASP A 269 0.96 11.99 -3.71
C ASP A 269 1.97 12.09 -4.87
N THR A 270 1.57 12.67 -6.00
CA THR A 270 2.41 12.87 -7.20
C THR A 270 2.41 14.31 -7.67
N ASP A 271 1.87 15.26 -6.89
CA ASP A 271 1.80 16.66 -7.34
C ASP A 271 3.20 17.23 -7.56
N ASP A 272 4.16 16.82 -6.74
CA ASP A 272 5.55 17.18 -6.92
C ASP A 272 6.13 16.59 -8.22
N ASP A 273 5.75 15.36 -8.58
CA ASP A 273 6.12 14.72 -9.84
C ASP A 273 5.46 15.42 -11.05
N ASP A 274 4.18 15.76 -10.95
CA ASP A 274 3.39 16.41 -12.00
C ASP A 274 3.86 17.86 -12.21
N LEU A 275 4.13 18.60 -11.13
CA LEU A 275 4.72 19.94 -11.17
C LEU A 275 6.15 19.89 -11.71
N ALA A 276 6.94 18.86 -11.36
CA ALA A 276 8.27 18.64 -11.94
C ALA A 276 8.18 18.35 -13.45
N GLN A 277 7.16 17.60 -13.89
CA GLN A 277 6.92 17.32 -15.30
C GLN A 277 6.50 18.55 -16.08
N VAL A 278 5.57 19.35 -15.54
CA VAL A 278 5.13 20.63 -16.14
C VAL A 278 6.29 21.63 -16.20
N ARG A 279 7.10 21.71 -15.14
CA ARG A 279 8.33 22.52 -15.12
C ARG A 279 9.33 22.06 -16.17
N ALA A 280 9.58 20.76 -16.29
CA ALA A 280 10.47 20.19 -17.31
C ALA A 280 9.96 20.48 -18.73
N LEU A 281 8.65 20.42 -18.95
CA LEU A 281 8.04 20.76 -20.23
C LEU A 281 8.18 22.24 -20.56
N LEU A 282 7.92 23.13 -19.60
CA LEU A 282 8.07 24.58 -19.77
C LEU A 282 9.52 24.97 -20.05
N LEU A 283 10.48 24.39 -19.33
CA LEU A 283 11.91 24.60 -19.57
C LEU A 283 12.34 24.11 -20.96
N LYS A 284 11.81 22.96 -21.39
CA LYS A 284 12.08 22.40 -22.73
C LYS A 284 11.47 23.25 -23.85
N VAL A 285 10.25 23.76 -23.66
CA VAL A 285 9.53 24.56 -24.67
C VAL A 285 10.06 25.99 -24.74
N THR A 286 10.56 26.55 -23.63
CA THR A 286 11.14 27.90 -23.60
C THR A 286 12.60 27.95 -24.04
N GLY A 287 13.24 26.80 -24.31
CA GLY A 287 14.62 26.75 -24.80
C GLY A 287 15.66 27.14 -23.75
N ILE A 288 15.29 27.18 -22.47
CA ILE A 288 16.21 27.43 -21.36
C ILE A 288 16.89 26.09 -21.03
N ALA A 289 17.86 25.72 -21.86
CA ALA A 289 18.73 24.57 -21.60
C ALA A 289 20.06 25.06 -20.99
N GLY A 290 20.35 24.64 -19.75
CA GLY A 290 21.71 24.73 -19.19
C GLY A 290 21.83 25.45 -17.84
N ALA A 291 21.22 24.90 -16.79
CA ALA A 291 21.73 25.00 -15.42
C ALA A 291 21.14 23.82 -14.63
N GLY A 292 21.73 22.64 -14.84
CA GLY A 292 21.52 21.50 -13.95
C GLY A 292 22.11 21.86 -12.59
N GLY A 293 21.25 22.26 -11.68
CA GLY A 293 21.52 22.37 -10.26
C GLY A 293 20.36 21.74 -9.53
N ALA A 294 20.64 20.68 -8.77
CA ALA A 294 19.71 20.06 -7.83
C ALA A 294 18.89 21.13 -7.10
N GLN A 295 17.58 20.92 -6.98
CA GLN A 295 16.73 21.66 -6.04
C GLN A 295 16.27 20.68 -4.95
N PRO A 296 16.14 21.20 -3.72
CA PRO A 296 16.70 20.58 -2.54
C PRO A 296 15.87 19.40 -2.08
N ILE A 297 16.57 18.35 -1.67
CA ILE A 297 16.10 17.41 -0.64
C ILE A 297 15.50 18.29 0.47
N PRO A 298 14.23 18.10 0.90
CA PRO A 298 13.73 18.84 2.05
C PRO A 298 14.75 18.64 3.17
N GLU A 299 15.35 19.73 3.66
CA GLU A 299 16.55 19.65 4.50
C GLU A 299 16.38 18.53 5.53
N PRO A 300 17.22 17.47 5.47
CA PRO A 300 17.19 16.49 6.51
C PRO A 300 17.55 17.26 7.77
N ARG A 301 16.65 17.24 8.77
CA ARG A 301 16.84 17.98 10.03
C ARG A 301 18.11 17.55 10.80
N ARG A 302 18.88 16.61 10.25
CA ARG A 302 20.34 16.50 10.36
C ARG A 302 20.96 16.24 8.97
N PRO A 303 21.87 17.07 8.45
CA PRO A 303 22.64 16.71 7.26
C PRO A 303 23.51 15.47 7.54
N ALA A 304 23.67 14.60 6.54
CA ALA A 304 24.72 13.58 6.56
C ALA A 304 26.08 14.26 6.78
N SER A 305 26.98 13.59 7.51
CA SER A 305 28.34 14.07 7.71
C SER A 305 28.97 14.45 6.36
N THR A 306 29.49 15.67 6.29
CA THR A 306 30.30 16.14 5.15
C THR A 306 31.78 15.79 5.34
N GLU A 307 32.13 15.21 6.50
CA GLU A 307 33.48 14.75 6.77
C GLU A 307 33.77 13.48 5.96
N PRO A 308 35.00 13.30 5.45
CA PRO A 308 35.40 12.07 4.79
C PRO A 308 35.18 10.86 5.68
N VAL A 309 34.69 9.76 5.11
CA VAL A 309 34.58 8.49 5.84
C VAL A 309 35.96 8.07 6.36
N PRO A 310 36.12 7.76 7.65
CA PRO A 310 37.42 7.41 8.21
C PRO A 310 38.08 6.25 7.44
N PRO A 311 39.39 6.33 7.11
CA PRO A 311 40.08 5.26 6.40
C PRO A 311 39.98 3.89 7.10
N SER A 312 39.90 3.87 8.43
CA SER A 312 39.71 2.65 9.21
C SER A 312 38.40 1.93 8.90
N VAL A 313 37.32 2.67 8.62
CA VAL A 313 36.02 2.09 8.23
C VAL A 313 36.12 1.46 6.84
N ILE A 314 36.76 2.15 5.90
CA ILE A 314 36.99 1.63 4.54
C ILE A 314 37.85 0.37 4.58
N GLU A 315 38.97 0.38 5.31
CA GLU A 315 39.87 -0.77 5.41
C GLU A 315 39.23 -1.94 6.17
N GLN A 316 38.36 -1.68 7.17
CA GLN A 316 37.54 -2.72 7.78
C GLN A 316 36.62 -3.37 6.73
N PHE A 317 35.91 -2.58 5.92
CA PHE A 317 35.06 -3.13 4.88
C PHE A 317 35.87 -3.95 3.85
N VAL A 318 36.99 -3.41 3.37
CA VAL A 318 37.84 -4.10 2.38
C VAL A 318 38.39 -5.41 2.92
N SER A 319 38.71 -5.49 4.21
CA SER A 319 39.31 -6.68 4.83
C SER A 319 38.29 -7.70 5.33
N ARG A 320 37.18 -7.25 5.90
CA ARG A 320 36.19 -8.09 6.61
C ARG A 320 34.88 -8.22 5.84
N GLY A 321 34.63 -7.38 4.84
CA GLY A 321 33.41 -7.39 4.04
C GLY A 321 32.18 -6.80 4.73
N TYR A 322 32.32 -6.12 5.86
CA TYR A 322 31.20 -5.44 6.51
C TYR A 322 31.64 -4.31 7.43
N VAL A 323 30.74 -3.34 7.66
CA VAL A 323 30.90 -2.26 8.64
C VAL A 323 29.60 -2.03 9.41
N ALA A 324 29.73 -1.66 10.68
CA ALA A 324 28.61 -1.32 11.56
C ALA A 324 28.56 0.19 11.76
N ILE A 325 27.39 0.78 11.57
CA ILE A 325 27.15 2.22 11.68
C ILE A 325 26.13 2.39 12.80
N ARG A 326 26.63 2.76 13.97
CA ARG A 326 25.84 2.75 15.21
C ARG A 326 24.86 3.92 15.26
N GLY A 327 23.60 3.64 15.60
CA GLY A 327 22.53 4.63 15.70
C GLY A 327 22.25 5.41 14.41
N ALA A 328 22.54 4.82 13.25
CA ALA A 328 22.40 5.50 11.95
C ALA A 328 20.95 5.76 11.57
N LEU A 329 20.05 4.81 11.85
CA LEU A 329 18.63 4.97 11.65
C LEU A 329 18.01 5.69 12.86
N ARG A 330 17.15 6.65 12.55
CA ARG A 330 16.33 7.36 13.54
C ARG A 330 15.52 6.41 14.42
N ARG A 331 15.73 6.47 15.74
CA ARG A 331 15.01 5.64 16.72
C ARG A 331 13.49 5.81 16.64
N ASP A 332 12.99 7.02 16.42
CA ASP A 332 11.56 7.29 16.28
C ASP A 332 10.93 6.68 15.02
N LEU A 333 11.74 6.50 13.96
CA LEU A 333 11.31 5.80 12.75
C LEU A 333 11.26 4.29 13.02
N ALA A 334 12.28 3.73 13.68
CA ALA A 334 12.31 2.33 14.07
C ALA A 334 11.11 1.94 14.94
N THR A 335 10.81 2.73 15.98
CA THR A 335 9.64 2.52 16.85
C THR A 335 8.33 2.52 16.05
N ARG A 336 8.16 3.46 15.12
CA ARG A 336 6.95 3.54 14.29
C ARG A 336 6.81 2.34 13.36
N TRP A 337 7.89 1.88 12.75
CA TRP A 337 7.88 0.71 11.87
C TRP A 337 7.58 -0.58 12.63
N VAL A 338 8.16 -0.75 13.83
CA VAL A 338 7.84 -1.90 14.69
C VAL A 338 6.39 -1.87 15.15
N ALA A 339 5.88 -0.72 15.57
CA ALA A 339 4.48 -0.59 15.99
C ALA A 339 3.51 -0.91 14.85
N ASP A 340 3.78 -0.41 13.64
CA ASP A 340 2.99 -0.72 12.46
C ASP A 340 3.11 -2.19 12.04
N ALA A 341 4.29 -2.79 12.15
CA ALA A 341 4.51 -4.20 11.87
C ALA A 341 3.71 -5.10 12.83
N ALA A 342 3.76 -4.82 14.13
CA ALA A 342 2.98 -5.51 15.14
C ALA A 342 1.46 -5.36 14.89
N ARG A 343 1.02 -4.17 14.47
CA ARG A 343 -0.37 -3.93 14.07
C ARG A 343 -0.76 -4.77 12.85
N ARG A 344 0.07 -4.83 11.81
CA ARG A 344 -0.18 -5.63 10.60
C ARG A 344 -0.35 -7.11 10.89
N LEU A 345 0.50 -7.66 11.77
CA LEU A 345 0.40 -9.05 12.21
C LEU A 345 -0.89 -9.34 12.95
N ARG A 346 -1.39 -8.37 13.74
CA ARG A 346 -2.60 -8.52 14.55
C ARG A 346 -3.89 -8.31 13.76
N GLU A 347 -3.92 -7.35 12.84
CA GLU A 347 -5.15 -6.88 12.22
C GLU A 347 -5.46 -7.53 10.86
N ASP A 348 -4.45 -7.87 10.07
CA ASP A 348 -4.64 -8.40 8.70
C ASP A 348 -3.46 -9.28 8.24
N PRO A 349 -3.11 -10.35 8.98
CA PRO A 349 -1.95 -11.19 8.66
C PRO A 349 -2.08 -11.85 7.27
N ALA A 350 -3.28 -12.17 6.81
CA ALA A 350 -3.53 -12.76 5.48
C ALA A 350 -3.09 -11.85 4.32
N ARG A 351 -3.10 -10.53 4.54
CA ARG A 351 -2.60 -9.56 3.55
C ARG A 351 -1.08 -9.38 3.64
N TRP A 352 -0.54 -9.33 4.85
CA TRP A 352 0.80 -8.80 5.09
C TRP A 352 1.84 -9.89 5.31
N VAL A 353 1.48 -11.09 5.72
CA VAL A 353 2.44 -12.17 5.98
C VAL A 353 2.54 -13.04 4.74
N ARG A 354 3.75 -13.14 4.18
CA ARG A 354 4.00 -13.97 3.02
C ARG A 354 3.75 -15.44 3.36
N GLY A 355 2.82 -16.06 2.62
CA GLY A 355 2.51 -17.48 2.79
C GLY A 355 1.69 -17.80 4.03
N TYR A 356 1.00 -16.81 4.62
CA TYR A 356 0.05 -17.05 5.71
C TYR A 356 -1.23 -17.70 5.19
N ASP A 357 -1.66 -18.75 5.88
CA ASP A 357 -2.93 -19.44 5.67
C ASP A 357 -3.79 -19.25 6.93
N PRO A 358 -4.95 -18.56 6.86
CA PRO A 358 -5.81 -18.35 8.01
C PRO A 358 -6.42 -19.66 8.55
N ASP A 359 -6.42 -20.73 7.76
CA ASP A 359 -6.95 -22.02 8.15
C ASP A 359 -5.88 -22.95 8.78
N ASP A 360 -4.61 -22.52 8.87
CA ASP A 360 -3.53 -23.27 9.54
C ASP A 360 -3.57 -23.04 11.06
N PRO A 361 -4.00 -24.02 11.87
CA PRO A 361 -4.11 -23.86 13.32
C PRO A 361 -2.74 -23.83 14.02
N VAL A 362 -1.67 -24.29 13.36
CA VAL A 362 -0.31 -24.33 13.93
C VAL A 362 0.37 -22.97 13.77
N ARG A 363 0.09 -22.28 12.67
CA ARG A 363 0.70 -20.98 12.31
C ARG A 363 -0.28 -19.81 12.38
N SER A 364 -1.36 -19.94 13.16
CA SER A 364 -2.34 -18.86 13.37
C SER A 364 -1.71 -17.68 14.10
N LEU A 365 -2.09 -16.47 13.69
CA LEU A 365 -1.73 -15.21 14.34
C LEU A 365 -2.94 -14.53 15.00
N ASP A 366 -4.07 -15.22 15.15
CA ASP A 366 -5.31 -14.62 15.69
C ASP A 366 -5.17 -14.16 17.14
N ALA A 367 -4.36 -14.87 17.93
CA ALA A 367 -4.06 -14.55 19.32
C ALA A 367 -2.73 -13.79 19.47
N PHE A 368 -2.13 -13.30 18.38
CA PHE A 368 -0.81 -12.68 18.40
C PHE A 368 -0.78 -11.44 19.32
N ASP A 369 0.09 -11.51 20.32
CA ASP A 369 0.48 -10.37 21.15
C ASP A 369 2.00 -10.18 21.09
N VAL A 370 2.42 -8.94 20.85
CA VAL A 370 3.83 -8.57 20.72
C VAL A 370 4.59 -8.73 22.03
N ASP A 371 3.89 -8.62 23.16
CA ASP A 371 4.49 -8.66 24.51
C ASP A 371 4.37 -10.03 25.18
N ASP A 372 3.68 -11.00 24.56
CA ASP A 372 3.51 -12.36 25.09
C ASP A 372 4.13 -13.42 24.15
N PRO A 373 5.34 -13.92 24.46
CA PRO A 373 6.00 -14.97 23.70
C PRO A 373 5.21 -16.26 23.57
N THR A 374 4.24 -16.51 24.47
CA THR A 374 3.41 -17.72 24.43
C THR A 374 2.46 -17.73 23.23
N THR A 375 2.16 -16.55 22.68
CA THR A 375 1.27 -16.36 21.52
C THR A 375 1.98 -16.49 20.17
N TRP A 376 3.32 -16.53 20.14
CA TRP A 376 4.07 -16.57 18.88
C TRP A 376 4.11 -17.99 18.32
N THR A 377 3.48 -18.18 17.16
CA THR A 377 3.33 -19.47 16.47
C THR A 377 4.33 -19.68 15.34
N TRP A 378 5.02 -18.63 14.90
CA TRP A 378 6.06 -18.67 13.89
C TRP A 378 7.43 -18.55 14.55
N GLU A 379 8.45 -19.20 13.99
CA GLU A 379 9.86 -18.94 14.37
C GLU A 379 10.45 -17.78 13.54
N ARG A 380 10.02 -17.66 12.28
CA ARG A 380 10.40 -16.59 11.36
C ARG A 380 9.33 -16.39 10.30
N LEU A 381 9.05 -15.15 9.91
CA LEU A 381 8.21 -14.83 8.76
C LEU A 381 8.71 -13.58 8.00
N ASP A 382 8.29 -13.46 6.76
CA ASP A 382 8.49 -12.27 5.94
C ASP A 382 7.20 -11.42 5.94
N LEU A 383 7.27 -10.24 6.56
CA LEU A 383 6.18 -9.29 6.67
C LEU A 383 6.29 -8.24 5.57
N LEU A 384 5.36 -8.30 4.62
CA LEU A 384 5.29 -7.42 3.46
C LEU A 384 5.07 -5.95 3.88
N GLY A 385 5.75 -5.04 3.19
CA GLY A 385 5.65 -3.60 3.36
C GLY A 385 4.96 -2.90 2.20
N SER A 386 4.61 -1.63 2.40
CA SER A 386 4.07 -0.74 1.36
C SER A 386 4.68 0.66 1.35
N LEU A 387 5.45 1.00 2.39
CA LEU A 387 6.16 2.26 2.51
C LEU A 387 7.58 2.08 1.98
N ILE A 388 8.03 3.07 1.21
CA ILE A 388 9.38 3.14 0.67
C ILE A 388 9.96 4.49 1.09
N MET A 389 11.19 4.50 1.58
CA MET A 389 11.90 5.69 2.01
C MET A 389 13.36 5.63 1.53
N PRO A 390 13.92 6.71 0.97
CA PRO A 390 15.34 6.74 0.64
C PRO A 390 16.22 6.47 1.85
N LEU A 391 17.26 5.64 1.71
CA LEU A 391 18.25 5.38 2.77
C LEU A 391 18.95 6.67 3.18
N ALA A 392 19.17 7.58 2.22
CA ALA A 392 19.71 8.93 2.45
C ALA A 392 18.88 9.76 3.43
N GLU A 393 17.56 9.53 3.50
CA GLU A 393 16.65 10.22 4.41
C GLU A 393 16.54 9.48 5.75
N ALA A 394 16.39 8.16 5.70
CA ALA A 394 16.15 7.33 6.88
C ALA A 394 17.40 7.18 7.76
N ALA A 395 18.57 6.99 7.14
CA ALA A 395 19.85 6.80 7.79
C ALA A 395 20.98 7.51 7.02
N PRO A 396 21.08 8.85 7.12
CA PRO A 396 22.00 9.66 6.31
C PRO A 396 23.47 9.26 6.45
N GLU A 397 23.92 8.88 7.66
CA GLU A 397 25.28 8.39 7.89
C GLU A 397 25.54 7.04 7.21
N ALA A 398 24.55 6.15 7.21
CA ALA A 398 24.66 4.87 6.51
C ALA A 398 24.73 5.08 4.99
N TRP A 399 23.95 6.02 4.46
CA TRP A 399 24.03 6.41 3.06
C TRP A 399 25.39 7.00 2.68
N HIS A 400 25.95 7.87 3.52
CA HIS A 400 27.27 8.47 3.30
C HIS A 400 28.38 7.40 3.21
N VAL A 401 28.40 6.46 4.15
CA VAL A 401 29.35 5.34 4.13
C VAL A 401 29.10 4.43 2.93
N ALA A 402 27.84 4.11 2.60
CA ALA A 402 27.52 3.31 1.42
C ALA A 402 28.02 3.97 0.13
N CYS A 403 27.86 5.28 -0.03
CA CYS A 403 28.40 6.03 -1.16
C CYS A 403 29.92 5.89 -1.24
N ALA A 404 30.64 6.06 -0.12
CA ALA A 404 32.09 5.91 -0.10
C ALA A 404 32.53 4.48 -0.49
N LEU A 405 31.84 3.45 0.02
CA LEU A 405 32.16 2.05 -0.28
C LEU A 405 31.90 1.66 -1.74
N LEU A 406 30.92 2.30 -2.38
CA LEU A 406 30.50 2.01 -3.75
C LEU A 406 31.15 2.92 -4.81
N GLY A 407 32.02 3.86 -4.41
CA GLY A 407 32.69 4.78 -5.34
C GLY A 407 31.82 5.97 -5.77
N GLY A 408 30.88 6.37 -4.92
CA GLY A 408 30.03 7.55 -5.06
C GLY A 408 28.55 7.23 -5.23
N GLY A 409 27.68 8.11 -4.71
CA GLY A 409 26.22 7.92 -4.76
C GLY A 409 25.64 7.84 -6.17
N GLY A 410 26.32 8.42 -7.18
CA GLY A 410 25.91 8.33 -8.58
C GLY A 410 25.98 6.91 -9.17
N ARG A 411 26.72 5.99 -8.53
CA ARG A 411 26.81 4.59 -8.92
C ARG A 411 25.66 3.73 -8.39
N ILE A 412 24.88 4.25 -7.44
CA ILE A 412 23.75 3.53 -6.84
C ILE A 412 22.50 3.77 -7.69
N ASP A 413 21.83 2.68 -8.06
CA ASP A 413 20.55 2.68 -8.78
C ASP A 413 19.37 2.66 -7.80
N ARG A 414 19.36 1.69 -6.89
CA ARG A 414 18.36 1.58 -5.82
C ARG A 414 19.00 1.76 -4.46
N GLY A 415 18.48 2.75 -3.74
CA GLY A 415 18.98 3.27 -2.49
C GLY A 415 17.93 3.33 -1.39
N GLU A 416 16.94 2.45 -1.41
CA GLU A 416 15.70 2.61 -0.66
C GLU A 416 15.56 1.57 0.46
N LEU A 417 14.96 2.00 1.57
CA LEU A 417 14.44 1.16 2.64
C LEU A 417 12.93 1.00 2.46
N SER A 418 12.39 -0.11 2.96
CA SER A 418 10.95 -0.30 3.08
C SER A 418 10.58 -0.84 4.46
N ASP A 419 9.31 -0.71 4.80
CA ASP A 419 8.70 -1.35 5.97
C ASP A 419 8.39 -2.85 5.74
N HIS A 420 9.02 -3.47 4.74
CA HIS A 420 9.07 -4.92 4.58
C HIS A 420 10.10 -5.46 5.57
N LEU A 421 9.64 -6.25 6.54
CA LEU A 421 10.47 -6.72 7.64
C LEU A 421 10.59 -8.23 7.60
N VAL A 422 11.79 -8.71 7.91
CA VAL A 422 12.02 -10.11 8.26
C VAL A 422 11.88 -10.20 9.77
N VAL A 423 10.87 -10.89 10.25
CA VAL A 423 10.55 -11.01 11.68
C VAL A 423 11.00 -12.37 12.17
N ASN A 424 11.75 -12.42 13.26
CA ASN A 424 12.18 -13.66 13.90
C ASN A 424 11.72 -13.66 15.36
N PHE A 425 11.05 -14.73 15.77
CA PHE A 425 10.41 -14.88 17.07
C PHE A 425 11.15 -15.91 17.93
N HIS A 426 10.73 -16.02 19.19
CA HIS A 426 11.31 -16.98 20.12
C HIS A 426 11.24 -18.44 19.65
N THR A 427 12.40 -19.06 19.48
CA THR A 427 12.54 -20.48 19.12
C THR A 427 12.36 -21.36 20.36
N ARG A 428 11.27 -22.13 20.42
CA ARG A 428 10.99 -23.05 21.54
C ARG A 428 11.53 -24.47 21.33
N SER A 429 11.76 -24.84 20.08
CA SER A 429 12.16 -26.18 19.63
C SER A 429 13.61 -26.52 19.98
N HIS A 430 14.46 -25.50 20.19
CA HIS A 430 15.88 -25.62 20.53
C HIS A 430 16.25 -24.54 21.55
N PRO A 431 16.11 -24.82 22.86
CA PRO A 431 16.36 -23.82 23.90
C PRO A 431 17.84 -23.43 24.02
N ASP A 432 18.74 -24.32 23.61
CA ASP A 432 20.18 -24.07 23.63
C ASP A 432 20.59 -23.29 22.38
N TYR A 433 21.06 -22.06 22.59
CA TYR A 433 21.62 -21.23 21.53
C TYR A 433 22.87 -21.89 20.94
N THR A 434 22.81 -22.19 19.64
CA THR A 434 23.97 -22.69 18.89
C THR A 434 24.16 -21.82 17.65
N ALA A 435 25.39 -21.36 17.42
CA ALA A 435 25.74 -20.68 16.19
C ALA A 435 25.51 -21.61 14.99
N PRO A 436 25.06 -21.10 13.82
CA PRO A 436 24.90 -21.92 12.64
C PRO A 436 26.23 -22.58 12.25
N GLU A 437 26.23 -23.91 12.10
CA GLU A 437 27.42 -24.65 11.71
C GLU A 437 27.87 -24.24 10.30
N LEU A 438 29.15 -23.88 10.15
CA LEU A 438 29.76 -23.62 8.86
C LEU A 438 29.75 -24.90 8.03
N GLY A 439 29.44 -24.79 6.73
CA GLY A 439 29.25 -25.98 5.88
C GLY A 439 27.84 -26.58 5.90
N TYR A 440 26.91 -26.02 6.69
CA TYR A 440 25.52 -26.45 6.65
C TYR A 440 24.70 -25.73 5.56
N PRO A 441 23.65 -26.35 4.97
CA PRO A 441 22.83 -25.74 3.91
C PRO A 441 22.09 -24.43 4.25
N SER A 442 22.16 -23.94 5.50
CA SER A 442 21.48 -22.71 5.93
C SER A 442 22.16 -21.43 5.39
N TRP A 443 23.45 -21.50 5.07
CA TRP A 443 24.24 -20.39 4.54
C TRP A 443 23.88 -20.05 3.09
N HIS A 444 23.64 -18.77 2.79
CA HIS A 444 23.18 -18.32 1.47
C HIS A 444 23.58 -16.86 1.16
N LEU A 445 23.34 -16.47 -0.09
CA LEU A 445 23.29 -15.08 -0.55
C LEU A 445 21.83 -14.65 -0.77
N ASP A 446 21.57 -13.35 -0.69
CA ASP A 446 20.26 -12.79 -1.01
C ASP A 446 20.13 -12.54 -2.52
N ASP A 447 18.99 -12.99 -3.09
CA ASP A 447 18.66 -12.91 -4.52
C ASP A 447 19.77 -13.45 -5.49
N PRO A 448 20.26 -14.70 -5.33
CA PRO A 448 21.27 -15.25 -6.21
C PRO A 448 20.68 -15.81 -7.52
N SER A 449 21.45 -15.79 -8.60
CA SER A 449 21.19 -16.52 -9.86
C SER A 449 21.83 -17.92 -9.85
N SER A 450 21.36 -18.81 -10.73
CA SER A 450 22.07 -20.08 -11.02
C SER A 450 23.24 -19.93 -11.98
N GLU A 451 23.43 -18.74 -12.56
CA GLU A 451 24.50 -18.45 -13.51
C GLU A 451 25.18 -17.14 -13.12
N GLU A 452 25.62 -17.02 -11.86
CA GLU A 452 26.26 -15.78 -11.41
C GLU A 452 27.64 -15.58 -12.03
N ARG A 453 27.90 -14.35 -12.47
CA ARG A 453 29.16 -13.94 -13.11
C ARG A 453 29.64 -12.62 -12.52
N LEU A 454 30.96 -12.44 -12.37
CA LEU A 454 31.54 -11.19 -11.89
C LEU A 454 31.15 -9.98 -12.76
N GLY A 455 31.27 -10.12 -14.08
CA GLY A 455 31.05 -9.01 -15.03
C GLY A 455 29.60 -8.56 -15.19
N SER A 456 28.62 -9.32 -14.68
CA SER A 456 27.19 -8.94 -14.69
C SER A 456 26.65 -8.64 -13.30
N PHE A 457 27.51 -8.62 -12.28
CA PHE A 457 27.07 -8.50 -10.90
C PHE A 457 26.68 -7.05 -10.57
N GLN A 458 25.42 -6.82 -10.20
CA GLN A 458 24.87 -5.48 -9.93
C GLN A 458 24.36 -5.29 -8.49
N ARG A 459 24.45 -6.31 -7.62
CA ARG A 459 24.15 -6.13 -6.19
C ARG A 459 25.36 -5.45 -5.54
N GLY A 460 25.13 -4.28 -4.95
CA GLY A 460 26.17 -3.43 -4.37
C GLY A 460 26.44 -3.76 -2.90
N LEU A 461 25.44 -3.59 -2.03
CA LEU A 461 25.55 -3.86 -0.59
C LEU A 461 24.26 -4.49 -0.06
N ILE A 462 24.39 -5.45 0.85
CA ILE A 462 23.27 -5.89 1.70
C ILE A 462 23.24 -4.98 2.93
N VAL A 463 22.08 -4.45 3.27
CA VAL A 463 21.93 -3.50 4.37
C VAL A 463 21.08 -4.14 5.45
N PHE A 464 21.65 -4.53 6.59
CA PHE A 464 20.85 -4.97 7.74
C PHE A 464 20.54 -3.79 8.64
N VAL A 465 19.26 -3.49 8.81
CA VAL A 465 18.77 -2.42 9.68
C VAL A 465 18.13 -3.02 10.92
N ILE A 466 18.72 -2.75 12.08
CA ILE A 466 18.23 -3.24 13.37
C ILE A 466 17.09 -2.33 13.87
N LEU A 467 15.90 -2.90 14.04
CA LEU A 467 14.70 -2.18 14.50
C LEU A 467 14.32 -2.52 15.95
N SER A 468 15.04 -3.44 16.59
CA SER A 468 14.90 -3.84 17.99
C SER A 468 16.24 -4.27 18.54
N ASP A 469 16.52 -4.05 19.82
CA ASP A 469 17.82 -4.43 20.41
C ASP A 469 18.14 -5.92 20.23
N LEU A 470 19.31 -6.20 19.68
CA LEU A 470 19.81 -7.54 19.35
C LEU A 470 21.07 -7.89 20.14
N PRO A 471 20.94 -8.26 21.43
CA PRO A 471 22.05 -8.91 22.14
C PRO A 471 22.36 -10.27 21.52
N THR A 472 23.45 -10.91 21.94
CA THR A 472 23.73 -12.29 21.53
C THR A 472 22.54 -13.21 21.81
N ALA A 473 22.29 -14.14 20.89
CA ALA A 473 21.20 -15.12 20.99
C ALA A 473 19.78 -14.53 20.88
N SER A 474 19.65 -13.42 20.15
CA SER A 474 18.36 -12.76 19.88
C SER A 474 17.89 -12.89 18.42
N GLY A 475 18.39 -13.88 17.68
CA GLY A 475 18.02 -14.10 16.27
C GLY A 475 18.76 -13.21 15.25
N ALA A 476 19.81 -12.50 15.68
CA ALA A 476 20.65 -11.73 14.77
C ALA A 476 21.28 -12.65 13.70
N PRO A 477 21.34 -12.21 12.42
CA PRO A 477 21.94 -13.01 11.37
C PRO A 477 23.42 -13.22 11.63
N PHE A 478 23.92 -14.38 11.22
CA PHE A 478 25.33 -14.68 11.19
C PHE A 478 25.89 -14.41 9.81
N ILE A 479 27.08 -13.85 9.75
CA ILE A 479 27.86 -13.67 8.52
C ILE A 479 29.16 -14.48 8.59
N ALA A 480 29.71 -14.86 7.45
CA ALA A 480 31.00 -15.54 7.34
C ALA A 480 32.00 -14.66 6.57
N PRO A 481 32.78 -13.79 7.25
CA PRO A 481 33.67 -12.80 6.60
C PRO A 481 34.55 -13.36 5.48
N GLU A 482 35.13 -14.55 5.68
CA GLU A 482 36.04 -15.18 4.71
C GLU A 482 35.32 -15.60 3.40
N SER A 483 33.99 -15.73 3.43
CA SER A 483 33.20 -16.11 2.26
C SER A 483 33.32 -15.11 1.12
N VAL A 484 33.57 -13.83 1.41
CA VAL A 484 33.76 -12.79 0.38
C VAL A 484 34.89 -13.18 -0.59
N ALA A 485 36.03 -13.59 -0.04
CA ALA A 485 37.18 -14.00 -0.85
C ALA A 485 36.95 -15.35 -1.56
N LEU A 486 36.23 -16.27 -0.91
CA LEU A 486 35.93 -17.59 -1.47
C LEU A 486 34.97 -17.50 -2.66
N VAL A 487 33.88 -16.75 -2.52
CA VAL A 487 32.91 -16.49 -3.58
C VAL A 487 33.58 -15.72 -4.73
N ALA A 488 34.39 -14.70 -4.44
CA ALA A 488 35.13 -13.95 -5.46
C ALA A 488 36.03 -14.88 -6.31
N ARG A 489 36.80 -15.75 -5.66
CA ARG A 489 37.66 -16.74 -6.34
C ARG A 489 36.87 -17.76 -7.14
N GLU A 490 35.74 -18.22 -6.62
CA GLU A 490 34.89 -19.18 -7.33
C GLU A 490 34.34 -18.55 -8.62
N LEU A 491 33.79 -17.34 -8.54
CA LEU A 491 33.28 -16.63 -9.71
C LEU A 491 34.39 -16.27 -10.72
N ALA A 492 35.60 -15.95 -10.25
CA ALA A 492 36.74 -15.67 -11.14
C ALA A 492 37.23 -16.91 -11.89
N ARG A 493 37.19 -18.09 -11.26
CA ARG A 493 37.58 -19.37 -11.91
C ARG A 493 36.54 -19.86 -12.91
N HIS A 494 35.30 -19.40 -12.79
CA HIS A 494 34.16 -19.86 -13.57
C HIS A 494 33.47 -18.68 -14.30
N PRO A 495 34.13 -18.09 -15.33
CA PRO A 495 33.59 -16.92 -16.04
C PRO A 495 32.26 -17.21 -16.76
N ASP A 496 31.99 -18.47 -17.10
CA ASP A 496 30.74 -18.92 -17.73
C ASP A 496 29.54 -18.91 -16.76
N GLY A 497 29.79 -18.86 -15.45
CA GLY A 497 28.79 -18.73 -14.40
C GLY A 497 28.90 -19.77 -13.29
N VAL A 498 28.44 -19.41 -12.09
CA VAL A 498 28.36 -20.31 -10.91
C VAL A 498 26.93 -20.35 -10.38
N ASP A 499 26.45 -21.54 -10.04
CA ASP A 499 25.17 -21.69 -9.33
C ASP A 499 25.35 -21.39 -7.84
N LEU A 500 24.98 -20.17 -7.45
CA LEU A 500 24.95 -19.72 -6.05
C LEU A 500 23.54 -19.79 -5.43
N ARG A 501 22.54 -20.30 -6.16
CA ARG A 501 21.23 -20.69 -5.58
C ARG A 501 21.31 -22.05 -4.90
N SER A 502 22.18 -22.93 -5.38
CA SER A 502 22.38 -24.25 -4.79
C SER A 502 22.89 -24.15 -3.36
N ARG A 503 22.13 -24.71 -2.43
CA ARG A 503 22.49 -24.78 -1.01
C ARG A 503 23.72 -25.64 -0.74
N GLU A 504 24.02 -26.59 -1.62
CA GLU A 504 25.24 -27.40 -1.56
C GLU A 504 26.47 -26.58 -1.95
N SER A 505 26.33 -25.73 -2.98
CA SER A 505 27.40 -24.84 -3.43
C SER A 505 27.80 -23.84 -2.34
N THR A 506 26.81 -23.18 -1.72
CA THR A 506 27.05 -22.22 -0.65
C THR A 506 27.56 -22.88 0.63
N ALA A 507 27.06 -24.08 0.96
CA ALA A 507 27.58 -24.90 2.07
C ALA A 507 29.06 -25.26 1.86
N ARG A 508 29.44 -25.75 0.67
CA ARG A 508 30.84 -26.08 0.36
C ARG A 508 31.77 -24.88 0.53
N LEU A 509 31.31 -23.69 0.14
CA LEU A 509 32.08 -22.45 0.31
C LEU A 509 32.19 -22.06 1.78
N THR A 510 31.11 -22.10 2.57
CA THR A 510 31.20 -21.77 4.00
C THR A 510 31.93 -22.80 4.83
N ALA A 511 31.99 -24.07 4.42
CA ALA A 511 32.77 -25.11 5.09
C ALA A 511 34.28 -24.80 5.12
N ALA A 512 34.76 -23.95 4.21
CA ALA A 512 36.15 -23.49 4.17
C ALA A 512 36.41 -22.22 5.01
N CYS A 513 35.38 -21.62 5.60
CA CYS A 513 35.52 -20.52 6.55
C CYS A 513 35.92 -21.04 7.93
N THR A 514 36.56 -20.20 8.73
CA THR A 514 36.95 -20.55 10.11
C THR A 514 36.25 -19.69 11.16
N GLU A 515 35.70 -18.54 10.75
CA GLU A 515 34.91 -17.68 11.64
C GLU A 515 33.49 -17.46 11.12
N SER A 516 32.57 -17.31 12.07
CA SER A 516 31.25 -16.73 11.84
C SER A 516 31.01 -15.64 12.88
N VAL A 517 30.31 -14.59 12.48
CA VAL A 517 30.07 -13.41 13.32
C VAL A 517 28.57 -13.16 13.40
N GLU A 518 28.06 -13.11 14.62
CA GLU A 518 26.68 -12.67 14.89
C GLU A 518 26.60 -11.14 14.83
N LEU A 519 25.66 -10.61 14.04
CA LEU A 519 25.47 -9.16 13.89
C LEU A 519 24.64 -8.54 15.02
N THR A 520 25.24 -8.45 16.21
CA THR A 520 24.59 -7.84 17.40
C THR A 520 24.64 -6.30 17.38
N GLY A 521 23.61 -5.67 17.94
CA GLY A 521 23.50 -4.21 17.95
C GLY A 521 22.25 -3.70 18.66
N GLU A 522 22.14 -2.38 18.74
CA GLU A 522 20.99 -1.69 19.31
C GLU A 522 20.02 -1.22 18.23
N VAL A 523 18.79 -0.89 18.64
CA VAL A 523 17.82 -0.24 17.76
C VAL A 523 18.43 1.01 17.09
N GLY A 524 18.34 1.02 15.76
CA GLY A 524 18.87 2.09 14.91
C GLY A 524 20.24 1.78 14.29
N ASP A 525 20.91 0.72 14.70
CA ASP A 525 22.16 0.29 14.08
C ASP A 525 21.93 -0.20 12.65
N VAL A 526 22.88 0.12 11.75
CA VAL A 526 22.86 -0.33 10.36
C VAL A 526 24.18 -1.02 10.05
N PHE A 527 24.10 -2.22 9.47
CA PHE A 527 25.25 -2.92 8.90
C PHE A 527 25.23 -2.80 7.39
N LEU A 528 26.35 -2.38 6.81
CA LEU A 528 26.60 -2.47 5.38
C LEU A 528 27.48 -3.69 5.14
N VAL A 529 26.97 -4.64 4.37
CA VAL A 529 27.56 -5.97 4.19
C VAL A 529 27.83 -6.22 2.70
N HIS A 530 28.99 -6.80 2.42
CA HIS A 530 29.44 -7.14 1.08
C HIS A 530 28.46 -8.14 0.42
N PRO A 531 28.16 -8.02 -0.87
CA PRO A 531 27.15 -8.84 -1.54
C PRO A 531 27.60 -10.30 -1.77
N PHE A 532 28.88 -10.60 -1.56
CA PHE A 532 29.45 -11.96 -1.53
C PHE A 532 29.51 -12.55 -0.12
N MET A 533 28.95 -11.86 0.88
CA MET A 533 28.91 -12.36 2.25
C MET A 533 27.85 -13.44 2.39
N LEU A 534 28.29 -14.69 2.51
CA LEU A 534 27.41 -15.78 2.92
C LEU A 534 26.95 -15.53 4.34
N HIS A 535 25.64 -15.66 4.54
CA HIS A 535 25.00 -15.41 5.83
C HIS A 535 23.91 -16.44 6.10
N SER A 536 23.54 -16.56 7.37
CA SER A 536 22.58 -17.54 7.85
C SER A 536 21.69 -16.96 8.94
N SER A 537 20.46 -17.45 9.01
CA SER A 537 19.59 -17.19 10.14
C SER A 537 20.06 -17.95 11.38
N SER A 538 19.87 -17.37 12.55
CA SER A 538 20.05 -18.04 13.83
C SER A 538 18.72 -18.31 14.52
N GLY A 539 18.73 -19.25 15.46
CA GLY A 539 17.65 -19.40 16.43
C GLY A 539 17.61 -18.22 17.40
N ASN A 540 16.47 -18.02 18.04
CA ASN A 540 16.24 -16.90 18.94
C ASN A 540 15.67 -17.37 20.28
N PRO A 541 16.52 -17.82 21.22
CA PRO A 541 16.08 -18.21 22.55
C PRO A 541 15.83 -17.02 23.49
N SER A 542 15.99 -15.76 23.05
CA SER A 542 15.94 -14.59 23.94
C SER A 542 14.57 -14.25 24.54
N GLY A 543 13.48 -14.84 24.04
CA GLY A 543 12.13 -14.45 24.42
C GLY A 543 11.71 -13.07 23.88
N ARG A 544 12.45 -12.52 22.89
CA ARG A 544 12.16 -11.23 22.25
C ARG A 544 11.93 -11.41 20.76
N ILE A 545 11.12 -10.53 20.17
CA ILE A 545 10.96 -10.47 18.71
C ILE A 545 12.10 -9.65 18.12
N ARG A 546 12.74 -10.20 17.10
CA ARG A 546 13.77 -9.55 16.30
C ARG A 546 13.15 -8.94 15.05
N TRP A 547 13.06 -7.61 15.06
CA TRP A 547 12.59 -6.80 13.95
C TRP A 547 13.77 -6.28 13.13
N MET A 548 13.78 -6.59 11.83
CA MET A 548 14.88 -6.22 10.95
C MET A 548 14.40 -5.99 9.53
N ALA A 549 14.97 -4.99 8.85
CA ALA A 549 14.88 -4.85 7.40
C ALA A 549 16.23 -5.21 6.77
N ASN A 550 16.22 -5.85 5.59
CA ASN A 550 17.42 -6.26 4.87
C ASN A 550 17.41 -5.86 3.37
N PRO A 551 17.23 -4.59 2.99
CA PRO A 551 17.26 -4.24 1.56
C PRO A 551 18.65 -4.43 0.95
N ILE A 552 18.66 -4.53 -0.38
CA ILE A 552 19.89 -4.60 -1.18
C ILE A 552 20.04 -3.30 -1.95
N LEU A 553 21.18 -2.63 -1.79
CA LEU A 553 21.56 -1.52 -2.65
C LEU A 553 22.04 -2.09 -3.98
N THR A 554 21.49 -1.62 -5.09
CA THR A 554 21.92 -2.07 -6.43
C THR A 554 22.73 -1.00 -7.14
N LEU A 555 23.70 -1.44 -7.92
CA LEU A 555 24.54 -0.60 -8.75
C LEU A 555 23.83 -0.32 -10.08
N ARG A 556 24.10 0.87 -10.63
CA ARG A 556 23.59 1.30 -11.94
C ARG A 556 24.24 0.54 -13.08
N GLU A 557 25.55 0.36 -12.98
CA GLU A 557 26.34 -0.45 -13.88
C GLU A 557 26.91 -1.65 -13.11
N PRO A 558 27.17 -2.80 -13.76
CA PRO A 558 27.87 -3.91 -13.13
C PRO A 558 29.23 -3.51 -12.51
N LEU A 559 29.76 -4.38 -11.65
CA LEU A 559 31.11 -4.23 -11.10
C LEU A 559 32.15 -4.01 -12.21
N CYS A 560 33.05 -3.04 -12.00
CA CYS A 560 34.14 -2.71 -12.92
C CYS A 560 35.47 -3.06 -12.24
N LEU A 561 36.00 -4.25 -12.55
CA LEU A 561 37.23 -4.78 -11.93
C LEU A 561 38.51 -4.38 -12.66
N ASP A 562 38.40 -3.78 -13.86
CA ASP A 562 39.50 -3.32 -14.71
C ASP A 562 39.66 -1.78 -14.70
N GLY A 563 38.93 -1.08 -13.84
CA GLY A 563 38.96 0.38 -13.72
C GLY A 563 40.26 0.93 -13.10
N VAL A 564 40.56 2.21 -13.41
CA VAL A 564 41.76 2.93 -12.95
C VAL A 564 41.69 3.31 -11.45
N ASP A 565 40.48 3.38 -10.89
CA ASP A 565 40.24 3.70 -9.47
C ASP A 565 39.08 2.84 -8.92
N PRO A 566 39.34 1.59 -8.53
CA PRO A 566 38.31 0.68 -8.04
C PRO A 566 37.74 1.16 -6.70
N SER A 567 36.42 1.12 -6.56
CA SER A 567 35.75 1.40 -5.29
C SER A 567 36.20 0.43 -4.18
N PRO A 568 36.01 0.74 -2.90
CA PRO A 568 36.27 -0.20 -1.81
C PRO A 568 35.62 -1.58 -2.00
N LEU A 569 34.39 -1.64 -2.56
CA LEU A 569 33.74 -2.90 -2.93
C LEU A 569 34.51 -3.69 -3.99
N GLU A 570 34.99 -3.02 -5.04
CA GLU A 570 35.76 -3.67 -6.10
C GLU A 570 37.15 -4.07 -5.59
N ARG A 571 37.77 -3.25 -4.72
CA ARG A 571 39.05 -3.54 -4.06
C ARG A 571 38.99 -4.80 -3.20
N SER A 572 37.90 -5.05 -2.44
CA SER A 572 37.76 -6.30 -1.66
C SER A 572 37.73 -7.55 -2.54
N ILE A 573 37.15 -7.43 -3.74
CA ILE A 573 37.09 -8.53 -4.71
C ILE A 573 38.47 -8.73 -5.36
N LEU A 574 39.08 -7.66 -5.87
CA LEU A 574 40.39 -7.67 -6.52
C LEU A 574 41.51 -8.20 -5.62
N LYS A 575 41.46 -7.90 -4.32
CA LYS A 575 42.43 -8.43 -3.35
C LYS A 575 42.36 -9.96 -3.20
N SER A 576 41.23 -10.55 -3.60
CA SER A 576 40.95 -11.97 -3.37
C SER A 576 41.27 -12.88 -4.55
N ILE A 577 41.42 -12.32 -5.77
CA ILE A 577 41.52 -13.06 -7.05
C ILE A 577 42.88 -12.94 -7.72
#